data_AF-A0A822XIB9-F1
#
_entry.id   AF-A0A822XIB9-F1
#
_cell.length_a   1.000
_cell.length_b   1.000
_cell.length_c   1.000
_cell.angle_alpha   90.00
_cell.angle_beta   90.00
_cell.angle_gamma   90.00
#
_symmetry.space_group_name_H-M   'P 1'
#
loop_
_entity.id
_entity.type
_entity.pdbx_description
1 polymer ?
#
loop_
_entity_poly.entity_id
_entity_poly.type
_entity_poly.pdbx_seq_one_letter_code
_entity_poly.pdbx_strand_id
1 'polypeptide(L)'
;MEGVGVQAAKNDGAGEGSGIQARQSVVVESSEDILELSHQLENNLVSVVIFSALLVLGATVYFMTRPHPVYLVDFSYYLPPSDLRVNFKDFMEYSRLTRDFDESSLEFQRKILEHFGLDEDTHVLDAMRYIPPRQAMTNAREEAKQVMFGALENLFSNISMKPKDIGILVMNCSLFNPTPSLSAMIINKYKLRGNIGSFNLGGMGCNAGVIATDLAKDILQVHRNTYAVIVSTENTTQNWYFGNHKSSSRRR
;
A
#
# COMPACT_ATOMS: atom_id res chain seq x y z
N MET A 1 22.37 10.92 -24.44
CA MET A 1 22.41 9.97 -25.56
C MET A 1 20.98 9.84 -26.05
N GLU A 2 20.60 10.64 -27.04
CA GLU A 2 20.74 10.31 -28.48
C GLU A 2 19.81 9.14 -28.84
N GLY A 3 18.90 9.21 -29.80
CA GLY A 3 18.62 10.24 -30.80
C GLY A 3 17.36 9.83 -31.57
N VAL A 4 16.71 10.86 -32.11
CA VAL A 4 15.53 10.85 -32.99
C VAL A 4 15.93 10.42 -34.42
N GLY A 5 15.02 9.82 -35.18
CA GLY A 5 15.08 9.70 -36.65
C GLY A 5 13.66 9.42 -37.19
N VAL A 6 12.85 10.45 -37.45
CA VAL A 6 12.64 11.21 -38.71
C VAL A 6 12.02 10.40 -39.87
N GLN A 7 10.85 10.90 -40.30
CA GLN A 7 10.04 10.50 -41.46
C GLN A 7 10.75 10.70 -42.80
N ALA A 8 10.33 9.95 -43.82
CA ALA A 8 10.16 10.48 -45.17
C ALA A 8 9.05 9.75 -45.93
N ALA A 9 8.07 10.52 -46.41
CA ALA A 9 7.17 10.16 -47.49
C ALA A 9 7.72 10.73 -48.81
N LYS A 10 7.50 10.07 -49.95
CA LYS A 10 6.91 10.62 -51.18
C LYS A 10 7.05 9.62 -52.35
N ASN A 11 5.98 9.55 -53.12
CA ASN A 11 5.80 8.74 -54.33
C ASN A 11 6.16 9.52 -55.61
N ASP A 12 6.36 8.75 -56.69
CA ASP A 12 6.29 9.09 -58.12
C ASP A 12 7.52 9.63 -58.86
N GLY A 13 7.92 8.90 -59.92
CA GLY A 13 8.64 9.46 -61.07
C GLY A 13 9.48 8.51 -61.94
N ALA A 14 8.82 7.77 -62.84
CA ALA A 14 9.19 7.40 -64.23
C ALA A 14 10.59 6.81 -64.61
N GLY A 15 10.56 5.71 -65.39
CA GLY A 15 11.67 5.25 -66.24
C GLY A 15 11.37 3.94 -66.97
N GLU A 16 11.28 3.99 -68.30
CA GLU A 16 10.97 2.92 -69.27
C GLU A 16 11.87 1.67 -69.23
N GLY A 17 11.33 0.54 -69.71
CA GLY A 17 12.14 -0.59 -70.16
C GLY A 17 11.33 -1.85 -70.45
N SER A 18 11.25 -2.22 -71.73
CA SER A 18 10.52 -3.37 -72.27
C SER A 18 11.02 -4.72 -71.76
N GLY A 19 10.10 -5.70 -71.67
CA GLY A 19 10.43 -7.08 -71.35
C GLY A 19 9.20 -7.98 -71.41
N ILE A 20 8.86 -8.43 -72.61
CA ILE A 20 7.87 -9.48 -72.84
C ILE A 20 8.42 -10.79 -72.23
N GLN A 21 7.75 -11.35 -71.23
CA GLN A 21 7.84 -12.80 -71.00
C GLN A 21 6.63 -13.38 -70.27
N ALA A 22 5.99 -14.31 -71.00
CA ALA A 22 5.20 -15.45 -70.54
C ALA A 22 4.07 -15.19 -69.53
N ARG A 23 2.88 -15.02 -70.09
CA ARG A 23 1.62 -15.50 -69.53
C ARG A 23 1.78 -17.00 -69.21
N GLN A 24 2.04 -17.36 -67.97
CA GLN A 24 1.89 -18.75 -67.52
C GLN A 24 0.43 -18.92 -67.12
N SER A 25 -0.38 -19.30 -68.11
CA SER A 25 -1.71 -19.86 -67.89
C SER A 25 -1.54 -21.14 -67.07
N VAL A 26 -1.91 -21.10 -65.80
CA VAL A 26 -2.12 -22.30 -64.99
C VAL A 26 -3.37 -22.98 -65.56
N VAL A 27 -3.16 -23.91 -66.48
CA VAL A 27 -4.18 -24.83 -66.96
C VAL A 27 -4.35 -25.87 -65.84
N VAL A 28 -5.54 -25.87 -65.22
CA VAL A 28 -5.96 -26.88 -64.24
C VAL A 28 -6.30 -28.14 -65.02
N GLU A 29 -5.44 -29.16 -64.96
CA GLU A 29 -5.62 -30.41 -65.71
C GLU A 29 -5.31 -31.62 -64.83
N SER A 30 -6.07 -31.79 -63.74
CA SER A 30 -6.23 -33.09 -63.06
C SER A 30 -7.29 -32.98 -61.96
N SER A 31 -8.17 -33.99 -61.82
CA SER A 31 -9.02 -34.14 -60.63
C SER A 31 -8.19 -34.19 -59.34
N GLU A 32 -6.92 -34.59 -59.44
CA GLU A 32 -5.96 -34.62 -58.33
C GLU A 32 -5.53 -33.20 -57.91
N ASP A 33 -5.38 -32.24 -58.83
CA ASP A 33 -5.03 -30.85 -58.51
C ASP A 33 -6.15 -30.14 -57.74
N ILE A 34 -7.42 -30.44 -58.10
CA ILE A 34 -8.59 -29.91 -57.39
C ILE A 34 -8.69 -30.55 -56.00
N LEU A 35 -8.39 -31.85 -55.89
CA LEU A 35 -8.37 -32.56 -54.61
C LEU A 35 -7.26 -32.02 -53.71
N GLU A 36 -6.08 -31.76 -54.27
CA GLU A 36 -4.93 -31.22 -53.57
C GLU A 36 -5.15 -29.77 -53.14
N LEU A 37 -5.75 -28.92 -53.99
CA LEU A 37 -6.19 -27.58 -53.61
C LEU A 37 -7.24 -27.61 -52.50
N SER A 38 -8.20 -28.52 -52.55
CA SER A 38 -9.20 -28.67 -51.49
C SER A 38 -8.57 -29.10 -50.17
N HIS A 39 -7.60 -30.02 -50.22
CA HIS A 39 -6.88 -30.51 -49.06
C HIS A 39 -5.95 -29.44 -48.45
N GLN A 40 -5.34 -28.59 -49.29
CA GLN A 40 -4.57 -27.42 -48.87
C GLN A 40 -5.47 -26.35 -48.22
N LEU A 41 -6.68 -26.14 -48.75
CA LEU A 41 -7.66 -25.21 -48.18
C LEU A 41 -8.15 -25.70 -46.81
N GLU A 42 -8.52 -26.98 -46.70
CA GLU A 42 -8.97 -27.60 -45.45
C GLU A 42 -7.87 -27.58 -44.39
N ASN A 43 -6.63 -27.94 -44.74
CA ASN A 43 -5.50 -27.91 -43.81
C ASN A 43 -5.18 -26.50 -43.31
N ASN A 44 -5.24 -25.49 -44.19
CA ASN A 44 -5.07 -24.09 -43.79
C ASN A 44 -6.20 -23.62 -42.87
N LEU A 45 -7.44 -24.01 -43.16
CA LEU A 45 -8.61 -23.64 -42.35
C LEU A 45 -8.54 -24.30 -40.96
N VAL A 46 -8.16 -25.59 -40.90
CA VAL A 46 -7.90 -26.31 -39.64
C VAL A 46 -6.76 -25.65 -38.85
N SER A 47 -5.65 -25.29 -39.50
CA SER A 47 -4.54 -24.56 -38.86
C SER A 47 -4.96 -23.21 -38.29
N VAL A 48 -5.75 -22.42 -39.03
CA VAL A 48 -6.26 -21.12 -38.57
C VAL A 48 -7.21 -21.28 -37.38
N VAL A 49 -8.08 -22.30 -37.40
CA VAL A 49 -8.99 -22.61 -36.29
C VAL A 49 -8.20 -23.04 -35.05
N ILE A 50 -7.20 -23.91 -35.18
CA ILE A 50 -6.35 -24.33 -34.07
C ILE A 50 -5.58 -23.13 -33.50
N PHE A 51 -4.97 -22.30 -34.35
CA PHE A 51 -4.19 -21.15 -33.90
C PHE A 51 -5.07 -20.10 -33.20
N SER A 52 -6.26 -19.83 -33.75
CA SER A 52 -7.22 -18.92 -33.12
C SER A 52 -7.77 -19.49 -31.80
N ALA A 53 -8.05 -20.78 -31.72
CA ALA A 53 -8.45 -21.44 -30.48
C ALA A 53 -7.36 -21.37 -29.41
N LEU A 54 -6.09 -21.62 -29.77
CA LEU A 54 -4.95 -21.49 -28.86
C LEU A 54 -4.75 -20.04 -28.41
N LEU A 55 -4.92 -19.06 -29.31
CA LEU A 55 -4.81 -17.64 -28.97
C LEU A 55 -5.92 -17.23 -28.00
N VAL A 56 -7.18 -17.62 -28.26
CA VAL A 56 -8.32 -17.34 -27.38
C VAL A 56 -8.14 -18.02 -26.02
N LEU A 57 -7.71 -19.28 -25.99
CA LEU A 57 -7.45 -20.01 -24.76
C LEU A 57 -6.31 -19.34 -23.97
N GLY A 58 -5.20 -19.03 -24.64
CA GLY A 58 -4.05 -18.34 -24.04
C GLY A 58 -4.43 -16.96 -23.49
N ALA A 59 -5.18 -16.17 -24.25
CA ALA A 59 -5.70 -14.88 -23.81
C ALA A 59 -6.65 -15.04 -22.62
N THR A 60 -7.57 -16.00 -22.64
CA THR A 60 -8.51 -16.25 -21.55
C THR A 60 -7.78 -16.63 -20.27
N VAL A 61 -6.84 -17.58 -20.34
CA VAL A 61 -6.01 -17.96 -19.18
C VAL A 61 -5.21 -16.76 -18.68
N TYR A 62 -4.60 -15.99 -19.57
CA TYR A 62 -3.87 -14.78 -19.20
C TYR A 62 -4.74 -13.72 -18.50
N PHE A 63 -5.96 -13.47 -18.98
CA PHE A 63 -6.87 -12.53 -18.32
C PHE A 63 -7.41 -13.06 -16.98
N MET A 64 -7.65 -14.37 -16.86
CA MET A 64 -8.13 -14.99 -15.63
C MET A 64 -7.04 -15.14 -14.56
N THR A 65 -5.77 -15.30 -14.96
CA THR A 65 -4.64 -15.49 -14.03
C THR A 65 -4.00 -14.19 -13.58
N ARG A 66 -4.26 -13.07 -14.28
CA ARG A 66 -3.69 -11.79 -13.89
C ARG A 66 -4.33 -11.27 -12.59
N PRO A 67 -3.51 -10.80 -11.63
CA PRO A 67 -4.02 -10.19 -10.43
C PRO A 67 -4.81 -8.94 -10.80
N HIS A 68 -5.91 -8.70 -10.09
CA HIS A 68 -6.70 -7.52 -10.32
C HIS A 68 -6.00 -6.31 -9.70
N PRO A 69 -6.10 -5.15 -10.33
CA PRO A 69 -5.51 -3.95 -9.77
C PRO A 69 -6.20 -3.59 -8.45
N VAL A 70 -5.38 -3.26 -7.44
CA VAL A 70 -5.82 -2.73 -6.15
C VAL A 70 -5.36 -1.29 -6.07
N TYR A 71 -6.28 -0.40 -5.68
CA TYR A 71 -6.05 1.03 -5.67
C TYR A 71 -6.16 1.59 -4.25
N LEU A 72 -5.29 2.55 -3.93
CA LEU A 72 -5.45 3.41 -2.77
C LEU A 72 -6.56 4.42 -3.08
N VAL A 73 -7.67 4.34 -2.34
CA VAL A 73 -8.83 5.21 -2.55
C VAL A 73 -8.66 6.55 -1.85
N ASP A 74 -8.20 6.51 -0.59
CA ASP A 74 -7.97 7.70 0.22
C ASP A 74 -6.98 7.41 1.36
N PHE A 75 -6.43 8.46 1.95
CA PHE A 75 -5.53 8.42 3.09
C PHE A 75 -5.80 9.60 4.04
N SER A 76 -5.81 9.31 5.34
CA SER A 76 -5.96 10.32 6.37
C SER A 76 -4.99 10.07 7.52
N TYR A 77 -4.73 11.11 8.31
CA TYR A 77 -3.99 11.02 9.56
C TYR A 77 -4.71 11.79 10.66
N TYR A 78 -4.35 11.49 11.90
CA TYR A 78 -4.79 12.25 13.06
C TYR A 78 -3.74 13.31 13.40
N LEU A 79 -4.17 14.57 13.46
CA LEU A 79 -3.37 15.66 13.99
C LEU A 79 -3.82 15.92 15.43
N PRO A 80 -2.93 15.78 16.44
CA PRO A 80 -3.29 16.10 17.81
C PRO A 80 -3.66 17.59 17.98
N PRO A 81 -4.50 17.93 18.97
CA PRO A 81 -4.79 19.31 19.33
C PRO A 81 -3.54 20.15 19.64
N SER A 82 -3.56 21.44 19.28
CA SER A 82 -2.39 22.33 19.42
C SER A 82 -1.92 22.56 20.85
N ASP A 83 -2.74 22.28 21.88
CA ASP A 83 -2.33 22.33 23.29
C ASP A 83 -1.42 21.16 23.70
N LEU A 84 -1.26 20.17 22.83
CA LEU A 84 -0.28 19.08 22.97
C LEU A 84 1.04 19.37 22.26
N ARG A 85 1.16 20.50 21.56
CA ARG A 85 2.40 20.92 20.91
C ARG A 85 3.47 21.27 21.94
N VAL A 86 4.69 20.76 21.76
CA VAL A 86 5.82 21.01 22.67
C VAL A 86 7.06 21.34 21.86
N ASN A 87 7.66 22.49 22.19
CA ASN A 87 8.97 22.88 21.64
C ASN A 87 10.11 22.17 22.39
N PHE A 88 11.31 22.18 21.82
CA PHE A 88 12.46 21.48 22.38
C PHE A 88 12.86 21.99 23.76
N LYS A 89 12.69 23.29 24.03
CA LYS A 89 13.00 23.89 25.32
C LYS A 89 12.09 23.34 26.42
N ASP A 90 10.79 23.33 26.16
CA ASP A 90 9.78 22.84 27.09
C ASP A 90 9.99 21.33 27.32
N PHE A 91 10.25 20.56 26.26
CA PHE A 91 10.59 19.15 26.38
C PHE A 91 11.80 18.91 27.31
N MET A 92 12.89 19.65 27.10
CA MET A 92 14.10 19.52 27.91
C MET A 92 13.86 19.92 29.38
N GLU A 93 13.03 20.93 29.62
CA GLU A 93 12.65 21.33 30.98
C GLU A 93 11.79 20.25 31.66
N TYR A 94 10.80 19.70 30.95
CA TYR A 94 10.00 18.56 31.44
C TYR A 94 10.91 17.37 31.79
N SER A 95 11.83 16.99 30.90
CA SER A 95 12.79 15.90 31.16
C SER A 95 13.68 16.16 32.38
N ARG A 96 14.04 17.41 32.67
CA ARG A 96 14.80 17.74 33.89
C ARG A 96 13.91 17.65 35.14
N LEU A 97 12.66 18.08 35.05
CA LEU A 97 11.70 18.09 36.16
C LEU A 97 11.21 16.68 36.56
N THR A 98 11.24 15.69 35.66
CA THR A 98 10.91 14.30 36.02
C THR A 98 11.92 13.67 36.97
N ARG A 99 13.16 14.19 37.03
CA ARG A 99 14.27 13.71 37.89
C ARG A 99 14.74 12.27 37.64
N ASP A 100 14.34 11.66 36.53
CA ASP A 100 14.76 10.31 36.16
C ASP A 100 16.07 10.28 35.34
N PHE A 101 16.46 11.42 34.75
CA PHE A 101 17.60 11.52 33.85
C PHE A 101 18.81 12.22 34.48
N ASP A 102 20.00 11.64 34.29
CA ASP A 102 21.26 12.30 34.62
C ASP A 102 21.63 13.38 33.58
N GLU A 103 22.53 14.30 33.95
CA GLU A 103 22.93 15.40 33.06
C GLU A 103 23.52 14.89 31.73
N SER A 104 24.17 13.73 31.76
CA SER A 104 24.76 13.12 30.59
C SER A 104 23.70 12.59 29.60
N SER A 105 22.54 12.20 30.11
CA SER A 105 21.38 11.68 29.37
C SER A 105 20.51 12.83 28.88
N LEU A 106 20.35 13.89 29.66
CA LEU A 106 19.75 15.15 29.20
C LEU A 106 20.55 15.74 28.03
N GLU A 107 21.88 15.80 28.13
CA GLU A 107 22.73 16.27 27.04
C GLU A 107 22.64 15.38 25.79
N PHE A 108 22.45 14.06 25.98
CA PHE A 108 22.19 13.14 24.87
C PHE A 108 20.83 13.39 24.21
N GLN A 109 19.76 13.60 25.00
CA GLN A 109 18.44 13.98 24.48
C GLN A 109 18.49 15.29 23.70
N ARG A 110 19.16 16.32 24.23
CA ARG A 110 19.36 17.61 23.53
C ARG A 110 20.02 17.42 22.17
N LYS A 111 21.12 16.66 22.11
CA LYS A 111 21.79 16.34 20.83
C LYS A 111 20.90 15.57 19.87
N ILE A 112 20.06 14.66 20.37
CA ILE A 112 19.07 13.97 19.53
C ILE A 112 18.10 15.01 18.94
N LEU A 113 17.51 15.89 19.76
CA LEU A 113 16.56 16.89 19.27
C LEU A 113 17.16 17.84 18.22
N GLU A 114 18.43 18.22 18.38
CA GLU A 114 19.11 19.14 17.45
C GLU A 114 19.53 18.48 16.12
N HIS A 115 19.70 17.16 16.11
CA HIS A 115 20.21 16.43 14.93
C HIS A 115 19.15 15.58 14.23
N PHE A 116 18.12 15.17 14.96
CA PHE A 116 16.97 14.51 14.36
C PHE A 116 16.08 15.61 13.77
N GLY A 117 15.66 15.45 12.51
CA GLY A 117 14.82 16.41 11.80
C GLY A 117 13.38 16.48 12.34
N LEU A 118 13.22 16.52 13.66
CA LEU A 118 11.98 16.83 14.34
C LEU A 118 11.72 18.32 14.21
N ASP A 119 10.46 18.67 14.08
CA ASP A 119 10.04 20.06 14.02
C ASP A 119 9.62 20.56 15.40
N GLU A 120 9.68 21.86 15.62
CA GLU A 120 9.20 22.52 16.84
C GLU A 120 7.65 22.46 16.96
N ASP A 121 6.98 21.97 15.91
CA ASP A 121 5.55 21.65 15.88
C ASP A 121 5.22 20.20 16.29
N THR A 122 6.17 19.47 16.87
CA THR A 122 5.94 18.11 17.37
C THR A 122 4.97 18.12 18.57
N HIS A 123 4.05 17.15 18.58
CA HIS A 123 3.07 17.00 19.65
C HIS A 123 3.46 15.86 20.58
N VAL A 124 3.29 16.06 21.89
CA VAL A 124 3.50 15.01 22.91
C VAL A 124 2.17 14.40 23.33
N LEU A 125 2.27 13.24 23.96
CA LEU A 125 1.11 12.54 24.50
C LEU A 125 0.60 13.25 25.76
N ASP A 126 -0.72 13.31 25.95
CA ASP A 126 -1.33 13.93 27.13
C ASP A 126 -0.80 13.32 28.44
N ALA A 127 -0.56 12.00 28.44
CA ALA A 127 0.00 11.28 29.57
C ALA A 127 1.40 11.77 29.98
N MET A 128 2.16 12.36 29.06
CA MET A 128 3.52 12.88 29.28
C MET A 128 3.53 14.31 29.82
N ARG A 129 2.39 15.02 29.84
CA ARG A 129 2.29 16.38 30.41
C ARG A 129 2.36 16.40 31.94
N TYR A 130 2.18 15.26 32.59
CA TYR A 130 2.18 15.13 34.04
C TYR A 130 3.58 14.84 34.57
N ILE A 131 3.87 15.34 35.77
CA ILE A 131 5.12 15.05 36.49
C ILE A 131 4.77 14.37 37.81
N PRO A 132 5.07 13.07 38.00
CA PRO A 132 5.66 12.15 37.01
C PRO A 132 4.65 11.76 35.89
N PRO A 133 5.13 11.28 34.73
CA PRO A 133 4.27 10.87 33.62
C PRO A 133 3.30 9.75 34.00
N ARG A 134 2.08 9.80 33.46
CA ARG A 134 1.04 8.83 33.80
C ARG A 134 1.00 7.67 32.80
N GLN A 135 1.83 6.65 33.01
CA GLN A 135 1.97 5.50 32.09
C GLN A 135 0.97 4.36 32.30
N ALA A 136 -0.22 4.65 32.80
CA ALA A 136 -1.23 3.62 33.04
C ALA A 136 -1.78 3.04 31.71
N MET A 137 -2.16 1.75 31.72
CA MET A 137 -2.84 1.09 30.59
C MET A 137 -4.08 1.85 30.12
N THR A 138 -4.77 2.53 31.05
CA THR A 138 -5.95 3.36 30.76
C THR A 138 -5.61 4.51 29.83
N ASN A 139 -4.46 5.16 30.04
CA ASN A 139 -4.04 6.34 29.30
C ASN A 139 -3.54 5.95 27.91
N ALA A 140 -2.79 4.86 27.79
CA ALA A 140 -2.45 4.31 26.48
C ALA A 140 -3.69 3.87 25.68
N ARG A 141 -4.66 3.23 26.34
CA ARG A 141 -5.92 2.90 25.68
C ARG A 141 -6.65 4.15 25.18
N GLU A 142 -6.62 5.23 25.94
CA GLU A 142 -7.27 6.48 25.56
C GLU A 142 -6.55 7.18 24.39
N GLU A 143 -5.22 7.27 24.44
CA GLU A 143 -4.39 7.73 23.31
C GLU A 143 -4.69 6.93 22.05
N ALA A 144 -4.64 5.59 22.14
CA ALA A 144 -4.87 4.73 20.99
C ALA A 144 -6.26 4.97 20.39
N LYS A 145 -7.29 5.15 21.22
CA LYS A 145 -8.64 5.50 20.74
C LYS A 145 -8.65 6.86 20.05
N GLN A 146 -8.08 7.89 20.65
CA GLN A 146 -8.06 9.23 20.06
C GLN A 146 -7.40 9.22 18.67
N VAL A 147 -6.23 8.60 18.57
CA VAL A 147 -5.47 8.53 17.30
C VAL A 147 -6.20 7.69 16.26
N MET A 148 -6.57 6.45 16.60
CA MET A 148 -7.24 5.54 15.65
C MET A 148 -8.59 6.12 15.21
N PHE A 149 -9.37 6.65 16.15
CA PHE A 149 -10.71 7.13 15.83
C PHE A 149 -10.68 8.46 15.10
N GLY A 150 -9.84 9.41 15.50
CA GLY A 150 -9.71 10.67 14.79
C GLY A 150 -9.23 10.48 13.35
N ALA A 151 -8.25 9.59 13.11
CA ALA A 151 -7.82 9.26 11.76
C ALA A 151 -8.97 8.63 10.94
N LEU A 152 -9.70 7.68 11.51
CA LEU A 152 -10.82 7.02 10.83
C LEU A 152 -12.02 7.96 10.60
N GLU A 153 -12.32 8.86 11.51
CA GLU A 153 -13.34 9.91 11.34
C GLU A 153 -12.98 10.81 10.15
N ASN A 154 -11.72 11.26 10.07
CA ASN A 154 -11.21 12.02 8.93
C ASN A 154 -11.28 11.22 7.61
N LEU A 155 -10.96 9.92 7.65
CA LEU A 155 -11.05 9.06 6.47
C LEU A 155 -12.49 8.96 5.98
N PHE A 156 -13.41 8.61 6.89
CA PHE A 156 -14.82 8.40 6.57
C PHE A 156 -15.56 9.70 6.23
N SER A 157 -15.09 10.86 6.66
CA SER A 157 -15.64 12.15 6.20
C SER A 157 -15.27 12.48 4.76
N ASN A 158 -14.10 12.02 4.30
CA ASN A 158 -13.59 12.32 2.96
C ASN A 158 -14.15 11.39 1.88
N ILE A 159 -14.55 10.17 2.26
CA ILE A 159 -15.07 9.16 1.33
C ILE A 159 -16.56 8.91 1.53
N SER A 160 -17.29 8.78 0.43
CA SER A 160 -18.72 8.39 0.44
C SER A 160 -18.91 6.88 0.59
N MET A 161 -18.32 6.27 1.61
CA MET A 161 -18.37 4.83 1.87
C MET A 161 -19.09 4.53 3.18
N LYS A 162 -19.94 3.50 3.21
CA LYS A 162 -20.58 3.07 4.45
C LYS A 162 -19.61 2.17 5.22
N PRO A 163 -19.54 2.23 6.56
CA PRO A 163 -18.71 1.31 7.35
C PRO A 163 -19.00 -0.18 7.10
N LYS A 164 -20.19 -0.52 6.58
CA LYS A 164 -20.57 -1.90 6.20
C LYS A 164 -19.92 -2.39 4.90
N ASP A 165 -19.41 -1.49 4.07
CA ASP A 165 -18.74 -1.83 2.80
C ASP A 165 -17.28 -2.28 3.04
N ILE A 166 -16.75 -2.03 4.24
CA ILE A 166 -15.41 -2.45 4.66
C ILE A 166 -15.43 -3.93 5.02
N GLY A 167 -14.80 -4.76 4.19
CA GLY A 167 -14.69 -6.20 4.43
C GLY A 167 -13.37 -6.62 5.08
N ILE A 168 -12.35 -5.76 5.09
CA ILE A 168 -11.04 -6.07 5.63
C ILE A 168 -10.57 -4.89 6.51
N LEU A 169 -10.09 -5.19 7.71
CA LEU A 169 -9.44 -4.23 8.61
C LEU A 169 -8.08 -4.77 9.02
N VAL A 170 -7.02 -4.06 8.68
CA VAL A 170 -5.65 -4.35 9.13
C VAL A 170 -5.24 -3.28 10.12
N MET A 171 -5.09 -3.67 11.38
CA MET A 171 -4.58 -2.81 12.44
C MET A 171 -3.11 -3.14 12.69
N ASN A 172 -2.26 -2.13 12.75
CA ASN A 172 -0.85 -2.26 13.07
C ASN A 172 -0.53 -1.40 14.29
N CYS A 173 -0.04 -2.05 15.36
CA CYS A 173 0.58 -1.38 16.49
C CYS A 173 1.66 -2.26 17.12
N SER A 174 2.92 -1.82 17.05
CA SER A 174 4.05 -2.63 17.55
C SER A 174 4.11 -2.71 19.07
N LEU A 175 3.79 -1.60 19.76
CA LEU A 175 4.12 -1.42 21.18
C LEU A 175 2.93 -1.59 22.13
N PHE A 176 1.72 -1.72 21.62
CA PHE A 176 0.51 -1.80 22.45
C PHE A 176 -0.53 -2.74 21.83
N ASN A 177 -0.70 -3.93 22.42
CA ASN A 177 -1.63 -4.97 21.95
C ASN A 177 -2.54 -5.43 23.11
N PRO A 178 -3.52 -4.59 23.52
CA PRO A 178 -4.39 -4.88 24.66
C PRO A 178 -5.46 -5.93 24.33
N THR A 179 -6.13 -6.42 25.38
CA THR A 179 -7.41 -7.14 25.26
C THR A 179 -8.55 -6.25 25.79
N PRO A 180 -9.64 -6.02 25.04
CA PRO A 180 -9.86 -6.42 23.65
C PRO A 180 -8.89 -5.73 22.68
N SER A 181 -8.67 -6.33 21.50
CA SER A 181 -7.71 -5.82 20.51
C SER A 181 -8.09 -4.45 19.97
N LEU A 182 -7.10 -3.72 19.44
CA LEU A 182 -7.30 -2.42 18.80
C LEU A 182 -8.28 -2.53 17.62
N SER A 183 -8.13 -3.57 16.79
CA SER A 183 -9.07 -3.89 15.71
C SER A 183 -10.50 -4.14 16.21
N ALA A 184 -10.68 -4.86 17.32
CA ALA A 184 -12.00 -5.10 17.92
C ALA A 184 -12.65 -3.79 18.41
N MET A 185 -11.87 -2.87 18.97
CA MET A 185 -12.36 -1.56 19.38
C MET A 185 -12.87 -0.74 18.19
N ILE A 186 -12.16 -0.76 17.06
CA ILE A 186 -12.59 -0.12 15.81
C ILE A 186 -13.89 -0.74 15.28
N ILE A 187 -13.92 -2.08 15.18
CA ILE A 187 -15.10 -2.82 14.70
C ILE A 187 -16.35 -2.47 15.51
N ASN A 188 -16.21 -2.43 16.84
CA ASN A 188 -17.32 -2.13 17.72
C ASN A 188 -17.75 -0.66 17.68
N LYS A 189 -16.82 0.30 17.54
CA LYS A 189 -17.16 1.74 17.45
C LYS A 189 -17.91 2.06 16.17
N TYR A 190 -17.37 1.67 15.02
CA TYR A 190 -17.93 2.02 13.71
C TYR A 190 -19.00 1.03 13.21
N LYS A 191 -19.32 0.01 14.02
CA LYS A 191 -20.32 -1.02 13.69
C LYS A 191 -20.05 -1.62 12.31
N LEU A 192 -18.80 -2.03 12.06
CA LEU A 192 -18.39 -2.69 10.83
C LEU A 192 -19.23 -3.97 10.58
N ARG A 193 -19.15 -4.54 9.37
CA ARG A 193 -19.89 -5.77 9.06
C ARG A 193 -19.44 -6.96 9.92
N GLY A 194 -20.35 -7.88 10.22
CA GLY A 194 -20.10 -9.00 11.15
C GLY A 194 -19.12 -10.05 10.63
N ASN A 195 -18.99 -10.16 9.31
CA ASN A 195 -18.04 -11.05 8.62
C ASN A 195 -16.84 -10.28 8.06
N ILE A 196 -16.33 -9.32 8.84
CA ILE A 196 -15.12 -8.57 8.51
C ILE A 196 -13.88 -9.44 8.77
N GLY A 197 -12.92 -9.44 7.85
CA GLY A 197 -11.59 -9.98 8.08
C GLY A 197 -10.75 -8.99 8.88
N SER A 198 -10.53 -9.27 10.17
CA SER A 198 -9.80 -8.38 11.08
C SER A 198 -8.42 -8.93 11.43
N PHE A 199 -7.37 -8.15 11.17
CA PHE A 199 -5.97 -8.51 11.43
C PHE A 199 -5.35 -7.50 12.37
N ASN A 200 -4.63 -7.95 13.39
CA ASN A 200 -3.94 -7.09 14.36
C ASN A 200 -2.45 -7.47 14.40
N LEU A 201 -1.64 -6.69 13.70
CA LEU A 201 -0.20 -6.87 13.56
C LEU A 201 0.53 -6.16 14.70
N GLY A 202 1.52 -6.85 15.27
CA GLY A 202 2.42 -6.31 16.28
C GLY A 202 3.83 -6.88 16.11
N GLY A 203 4.82 -6.22 16.70
CA GLY A 203 6.21 -6.69 16.71
C GLY A 203 7.00 -6.54 15.40
N MET A 204 6.45 -5.87 14.38
CA MET A 204 7.10 -5.68 13.07
C MET A 204 7.94 -4.38 12.97
N GLY A 205 7.86 -3.51 13.97
CA GLY A 205 8.63 -2.26 14.02
C GLY A 205 8.19 -1.25 12.95
N CYS A 206 9.12 -0.42 12.48
CA CYS A 206 8.84 0.69 11.56
C CYS A 206 8.35 0.26 10.18
N ASN A 207 8.61 -0.99 9.77
CA ASN A 207 8.19 -1.51 8.46
C ASN A 207 6.75 -2.03 8.43
N ALA A 208 6.08 -2.03 9.58
CA ALA A 208 4.79 -2.67 9.74
C ALA A 208 3.68 -2.05 8.85
N GLY A 209 3.78 -0.76 8.50
CA GLY A 209 2.83 -0.12 7.58
C GLY A 209 2.90 -0.68 6.16
N VAL A 210 4.11 -0.94 5.64
CA VAL A 210 4.30 -1.54 4.31
C VAL A 210 3.85 -3.00 4.32
N ILE A 211 4.17 -3.75 5.37
CA ILE A 211 3.73 -5.14 5.52
C ILE A 211 2.20 -5.21 5.61
N ALA A 212 1.56 -4.30 6.35
CA ALA A 212 0.10 -4.20 6.41
C ALA A 212 -0.53 -3.88 5.04
N THR A 213 0.15 -3.09 4.22
CA THR A 213 -0.27 -2.75 2.86
C THR A 213 -0.18 -3.93 1.92
N ASP A 214 0.92 -4.69 1.97
CA ASP A 214 1.10 -5.90 1.17
C ASP A 214 0.08 -6.98 1.56
N LEU A 215 -0.13 -7.18 2.87
CA LEU A 215 -1.17 -8.07 3.38
C LEU A 215 -2.56 -7.69 2.88
N ALA A 216 -2.94 -6.40 2.96
CA ALA A 216 -4.24 -5.95 2.49
C ALA A 216 -4.41 -6.17 0.99
N LYS A 217 -3.37 -5.92 0.19
CA LYS A 217 -3.36 -6.16 -1.25
C LYS A 217 -3.59 -7.65 -1.56
N ASP A 218 -2.89 -8.55 -0.89
CA ASP A 218 -3.03 -10.00 -1.10
C ASP A 218 -4.43 -10.49 -0.73
N ILE A 219 -4.99 -10.02 0.38
CA ILE A 219 -6.35 -10.38 0.78
C ILE A 219 -7.38 -9.84 -0.22
N LEU A 220 -7.20 -8.62 -0.75
CA LEU A 220 -8.06 -8.05 -1.79
C LEU A 220 -7.97 -8.80 -3.15
N GLN A 221 -6.89 -9.57 -3.39
CA GLN A 221 -6.85 -10.46 -4.56
C GLN A 221 -7.85 -11.63 -4.44
N VAL A 222 -8.18 -12.04 -3.22
CA VAL A 222 -9.11 -13.16 -2.96
C VAL A 222 -10.53 -12.64 -2.73
N HIS A 223 -10.67 -11.54 -1.98
CA HIS A 223 -11.96 -10.96 -1.64
C HIS A 223 -12.31 -9.80 -2.59
N ARG A 224 -13.12 -10.09 -3.61
CA ARG A 224 -13.57 -9.11 -4.61
C ARG A 224 -14.62 -8.13 -4.06
N ASN A 225 -14.68 -6.95 -4.67
CA ASN A 225 -15.73 -5.95 -4.47
C ASN A 225 -15.92 -5.52 -3.00
N THR A 226 -14.80 -5.27 -2.31
CA THR A 226 -14.79 -4.85 -0.91
C THR A 226 -13.69 -3.82 -0.69
N TYR A 227 -13.81 -3.06 0.39
CA TYR A 227 -12.75 -2.16 0.85
C TYR A 227 -11.90 -2.82 1.95
N ALA A 228 -10.61 -2.50 1.93
CA ALA A 228 -9.69 -2.75 3.02
C ALA A 228 -9.29 -1.42 3.67
N VAL A 229 -9.33 -1.36 4.99
CA VAL A 229 -8.84 -0.22 5.75
C VAL A 229 -7.62 -0.65 6.54
N ILE A 230 -6.53 0.10 6.39
CA ILE A 230 -5.29 -0.11 7.12
C ILE A 230 -5.16 1.03 8.14
N VAL A 231 -4.99 0.69 9.40
CA VAL A 231 -4.77 1.66 10.48
C VAL A 231 -3.43 1.35 11.11
N SER A 232 -2.50 2.29 11.02
CA SER A 232 -1.20 2.20 11.68
C SER A 232 -1.11 3.24 12.78
N THR A 233 -0.71 2.82 13.98
CA THR A 233 -0.48 3.71 15.11
C THR A 233 0.69 3.20 15.95
N GLU A 234 1.45 4.12 16.53
CA GLU A 234 2.48 3.82 17.50
C GLU A 234 2.09 4.46 18.83
N ASN A 235 1.85 3.62 19.84
CA ASN A 235 1.51 4.10 21.17
C ASN A 235 2.76 4.14 22.04
N THR A 236 3.15 5.34 22.46
CA THR A 236 4.38 5.52 23.26
C THR A 236 4.12 5.80 24.73
N THR A 237 2.85 5.98 25.17
CA THR A 237 2.51 6.28 26.58
C THR A 237 3.13 5.29 27.57
N GLN A 238 3.02 3.98 27.31
CA GLN A 238 3.51 2.96 28.25
C GLN A 238 4.98 2.61 28.10
N ASN A 239 5.60 2.95 26.98
CA ASN A 239 6.91 2.41 26.60
C ASN A 239 8.02 3.45 26.71
N TRP A 240 7.76 4.58 27.36
CA TRP A 240 8.77 5.59 27.59
C TRP A 240 9.90 5.05 28.46
N TYR A 241 11.13 5.25 27.98
CA TYR A 241 12.33 4.78 28.65
C TYR A 241 12.89 5.88 29.54
N PHE A 242 12.82 5.68 30.85
CA PHE A 242 13.39 6.59 31.86
C PHE A 242 14.82 6.22 32.28
N GLY A 243 15.46 5.26 31.60
CA GLY A 243 16.80 4.83 31.99
C GLY A 243 17.90 5.71 31.41
N ASN A 244 19.09 5.62 32.02
CA ASN A 244 20.26 6.40 31.63
C ASN A 244 21.23 5.62 30.71
N HIS A 245 20.86 4.42 30.26
CA HIS A 245 21.69 3.63 29.35
C HIS A 245 21.51 4.06 27.90
N LYS A 246 22.47 4.86 27.41
CA LYS A 246 22.48 5.39 26.04
C LYS A 246 22.57 4.33 24.95
N SER A 247 23.09 3.12 25.25
CA SER A 247 23.22 2.02 24.29
C SER A 247 21.93 1.26 24.03
N SER A 248 20.91 1.44 24.88
CA SER A 248 19.59 0.83 24.71
C SER A 248 18.84 1.35 23.47
N SER A 249 19.19 2.53 22.97
CA SER A 249 18.63 3.09 21.73
C SER A 249 19.22 2.50 20.44
N ARG A 250 20.36 1.77 20.52
CA ARG A 250 21.02 1.14 19.37
C ARG A 250 20.62 -0.33 19.15
N ARG A 251 19.83 -0.91 20.05
CA ARG A 251 19.33 -2.30 19.95
C ARG A 251 17.80 -2.34 19.96
N ARG A 252 17.17 -1.78 18.93
CA ARG A 252 15.84 -2.20 18.48
C ARG A 252 15.78 -2.06 16.96
#